data_AF-A0A1V5HX74-F1
#
_entry.id   AF-A0A1V5HX74-F1
#
_cell.length_a   1.000
_cell.length_b   1.000
_cell.length_c   1.000
_cell.angle_alpha   90.00
_cell.angle_beta   90.00
_cell.angle_gamma   90.00
#
_symmetry.space_group_name_H-M   'P 1'
#
loop_
_entity.id
_entity.type
_entity.pdbx_description
1 polymer ?
#
loop_
_entity_poly.entity_id
_entity_poly.type
_entity_poly.pdbx_seq_one_letter_code
_entity_poly.pdbx_strand_id
1 'polypeptide(L)'
;MEEVRTTAEITSKKTKEVAESAQQGLQVMKRGRGAEDSLFSGMKLVSERMNSIAETIMQLNEQSQEVGEITGTVEDLAEQSNLLAINAAVEAAKAGEQGRGFSVVAREIKSLAEQSKQSAKEVQRILRDIRKATSASVMVIEQGSKAVEQWAVDAVPSKESIQNLTARFVQSAQSAAQIAAANNELLSGMDQVAQAMESIRTAGEQNVAMMKDLESASVDLREMGRNLSQLVERYRL
;
A
#
# COMPACT_ATOMS: atom_id res chain seq x y z
N MET A 1 24.09 -0.64 -43.89
CA MET A 1 22.73 -1.18 -44.15
C MET A 1 22.46 -2.35 -43.24
N GLU A 2 23.23 -3.43 -43.36
CA GLU A 2 23.09 -4.61 -42.48
C GLU A 2 23.21 -4.26 -41.00
N GLU A 3 24.25 -3.50 -40.61
CA GLU A 3 24.43 -3.07 -39.20
C GLU A 3 23.26 -2.22 -38.66
N VAL A 4 22.68 -1.35 -39.50
CA VAL A 4 21.54 -0.51 -39.11
C VAL A 4 20.30 -1.37 -38.92
N ARG A 5 20.10 -2.37 -39.79
CA ARG A 5 18.99 -3.33 -39.69
C ARG A 5 19.12 -4.20 -38.43
N THR A 6 20.30 -4.74 -38.16
CA THR A 6 20.58 -5.48 -36.92
C THR A 6 20.34 -4.60 -35.69
N THR A 7 20.78 -3.35 -35.71
CA THR A 7 20.53 -2.39 -34.61
C THR A 7 19.05 -2.13 -34.42
N ALA A 8 18.29 -1.99 -35.50
CA ALA A 8 16.84 -1.81 -35.45
C ALA A 8 16.12 -3.06 -34.89
N GLU A 9 16.55 -4.27 -35.24
CA GLU A 9 16.02 -5.51 -34.69
C GLU A 9 16.28 -5.64 -33.18
N ILE A 10 17.51 -5.33 -32.74
CA ILE A 10 17.87 -5.30 -31.32
C ILE A 10 17.03 -4.26 -30.58
N THR A 11 16.87 -3.07 -31.17
CA THR A 11 16.06 -1.98 -30.62
C THR A 11 14.60 -2.40 -30.48
N SER A 12 14.03 -3.05 -31.48
CA SER A 12 12.66 -3.60 -31.44
C SER A 12 12.50 -4.61 -30.29
N LYS A 13 13.44 -5.57 -30.17
CA LYS A 13 13.43 -6.54 -29.09
C LYS A 13 13.51 -5.88 -27.72
N LYS A 14 14.44 -4.94 -27.52
CA LYS A 14 14.61 -4.22 -26.25
C LYS A 14 13.39 -3.37 -25.91
N THR A 15 12.79 -2.75 -26.91
CA THR A 15 11.57 -1.96 -26.76
C THR A 15 10.40 -2.83 -26.30
N LYS A 16 10.26 -4.03 -26.86
CA LYS A 16 9.27 -5.01 -26.42
C LYS A 16 9.50 -5.46 -24.98
N GLU A 17 10.75 -5.77 -24.61
CA GLU A 17 11.13 -6.10 -23.23
C GLU A 17 10.75 -4.97 -22.24
N VAL A 18 11.00 -3.71 -22.62
CA VAL A 18 10.62 -2.53 -21.81
C VAL A 18 9.10 -2.40 -21.69
N ALA A 19 8.35 -2.60 -22.77
CA ALA A 19 6.89 -2.55 -22.75
C ALA A 19 6.29 -3.65 -21.85
N GLU A 20 6.80 -4.87 -21.96
CA GLU A 20 6.39 -6.00 -21.11
C GLU A 20 6.73 -5.73 -19.64
N SER A 21 7.95 -5.26 -19.35
CA SER A 21 8.35 -4.89 -17.99
C SER A 21 7.48 -3.77 -17.41
N ALA A 22 7.11 -2.78 -18.21
CA ALA A 22 6.22 -1.70 -17.79
C ALA A 22 4.81 -2.21 -17.49
N GLN A 23 4.27 -3.11 -18.33
CA GLN A 23 2.97 -3.74 -18.08
C GLN A 23 2.98 -4.60 -16.82
N GLN A 24 4.05 -5.37 -16.57
CA GLN A 24 4.21 -6.12 -15.32
C GLN A 24 4.27 -5.17 -14.12
N GLY A 25 5.04 -4.08 -14.22
CA GLY A 25 5.09 -3.02 -13.22
C GLY A 25 3.71 -2.43 -12.90
N LEU A 26 2.88 -2.16 -13.92
CA LEU A 26 1.50 -1.70 -13.73
C LEU A 26 0.63 -2.72 -13.01
N GLN A 27 0.77 -4.01 -13.30
CA GLN A 27 0.02 -5.05 -12.58
C GLN A 27 0.43 -5.11 -11.10
N VAL A 28 1.73 -5.01 -10.80
CA VAL A 28 2.24 -4.95 -9.43
C VAL A 28 1.69 -3.72 -8.71
N MET A 29 1.72 -2.54 -9.35
CA MET A 29 1.16 -1.31 -8.78
C MET A 29 -0.34 -1.41 -8.53
N LYS A 30 -1.10 -2.03 -9.44
CA LYS A 30 -2.54 -2.26 -9.26
C LYS A 30 -2.83 -3.15 -8.05
N ARG A 31 -2.06 -4.23 -7.86
CA ARG A 31 -2.15 -5.08 -6.67
C ARG A 31 -1.75 -4.33 -5.40
N GLY A 32 -0.68 -3.53 -5.46
CA GLY A 32 -0.23 -2.69 -4.35
C GLY A 32 -1.30 -1.71 -3.90
N ARG A 33 -1.94 -1.01 -4.83
CA ARG A 33 -3.08 -0.11 -4.53
C ARG A 33 -4.24 -0.86 -3.87
N GLY A 34 -4.62 -2.03 -4.39
CA GLY A 34 -5.69 -2.83 -3.78
C GLY A 34 -5.36 -3.32 -2.37
N ALA A 35 -4.09 -3.66 -2.11
CA ALA A 35 -3.62 -4.02 -0.77
C ALA A 35 -3.68 -2.83 0.19
N GLU A 36 -3.28 -1.65 -0.27
CA GLU A 36 -3.35 -0.40 0.49
C GLU A 36 -4.80 0.00 0.83
N ASP A 37 -5.71 -0.06 -0.15
CA ASP A 37 -7.14 0.22 0.07
C ASP A 37 -7.76 -0.75 1.11
N SER A 38 -7.35 -2.02 1.05
CA SER A 38 -7.77 -3.04 2.02
C SER A 38 -7.21 -2.75 3.42
N LEU A 39 -5.97 -2.29 3.49
CA LEU A 39 -5.29 -1.94 4.75
C LEU A 39 -5.96 -0.74 5.41
N PHE A 40 -6.27 0.32 4.64
CA PHE A 40 -7.03 1.48 5.12
C PHE A 40 -8.41 1.09 5.65
N SER A 41 -9.14 0.24 4.90
CA SER A 41 -10.45 -0.26 5.32
C SER A 41 -10.35 -1.08 6.61
N GLY A 42 -9.32 -1.92 6.73
CA GLY A 42 -9.04 -2.70 7.93
C GLY A 42 -8.72 -1.82 9.14
N MET A 43 -7.90 -0.79 8.96
CA MET A 43 -7.55 0.15 10.04
C MET A 43 -8.73 1.00 10.49
N LYS A 44 -9.62 1.38 9.56
CA LYS A 44 -10.89 2.03 9.91
C LYS A 44 -11.75 1.12 10.80
N LEU A 45 -11.87 -0.15 10.44
CA LEU A 45 -12.62 -1.12 11.25
C LEU A 45 -11.98 -1.32 12.64
N VAL A 46 -10.64 -1.30 12.74
CA VAL A 46 -9.94 -1.37 14.03
C VAL A 46 -10.28 -0.14 14.88
N SER A 47 -10.27 1.07 14.31
CA SER A 47 -10.67 2.29 15.02
C SER A 47 -12.13 2.24 15.52
N GLU A 48 -13.06 1.79 14.67
CA GLU A 48 -14.46 1.61 15.06
C GLU A 48 -14.61 0.60 16.21
N ARG A 49 -13.89 -0.52 16.16
CA ARG A 49 -13.87 -1.51 17.24
C ARG A 49 -13.27 -0.95 18.53
N MET A 50 -12.20 -0.17 18.46
CA MET A 50 -11.62 0.49 19.62
C MET A 50 -12.61 1.43 20.31
N ASN A 51 -13.37 2.22 19.53
CA ASN A 51 -14.42 3.08 20.07
C ASN A 51 -15.53 2.28 20.77
N SER A 52 -15.97 1.18 20.16
CA SER A 52 -16.97 0.29 20.77
C SER A 52 -16.48 -0.37 22.08
N ILE A 53 -15.19 -0.76 22.13
CA ILE A 53 -14.60 -1.29 23.37
C ILE A 53 -14.53 -0.19 24.44
N ALA A 54 -14.17 1.05 24.08
CA ALA A 54 -14.16 2.18 25.01
C ALA A 54 -15.54 2.42 25.63
N GLU A 55 -16.60 2.41 24.81
CA GLU A 55 -17.98 2.57 25.27
C GLU A 55 -18.39 1.44 26.24
N THR A 56 -18.06 0.20 25.91
CA THR A 56 -18.35 -0.97 26.77
C THR A 56 -17.62 -0.87 28.12
N ILE A 57 -16.39 -0.38 28.12
CA ILE A 57 -15.58 -0.15 29.31
C ILE A 57 -16.16 0.99 30.17
N MET A 58 -16.67 2.04 29.55
CA MET A 58 -17.37 3.11 30.27
C MET A 58 -18.62 2.58 30.97
N GLN A 59 -19.46 1.80 30.27
CA GLN A 59 -20.64 1.16 30.85
C GLN A 59 -20.26 0.23 32.01
N LEU A 60 -19.19 -0.56 31.87
CA LEU A 60 -18.68 -1.41 32.95
C LEU A 60 -18.23 -0.61 34.17
N ASN A 61 -17.61 0.56 33.96
CA ASN A 61 -17.19 1.44 35.05
C ASN A 61 -18.41 2.02 35.79
N GLU A 62 -19.46 2.44 35.08
CA GLU A 62 -20.71 2.91 35.67
C GLU A 62 -21.41 1.81 36.48
N GLN A 63 -21.56 0.61 35.90
CA GLN A 63 -22.14 -0.54 36.60
C GLN A 63 -21.33 -0.94 37.84
N SER A 64 -19.99 -0.90 37.75
CA SER A 64 -19.11 -1.19 38.90
C SER A 64 -19.27 -0.16 40.02
N GLN A 65 -19.57 1.10 39.68
CA GLN A 65 -19.85 2.14 40.66
C GLN A 65 -21.20 1.90 41.36
N GLU A 66 -22.25 1.59 40.60
CA GLU A 66 -23.57 1.26 41.15
C GLU A 66 -23.52 0.06 42.10
N VAL A 67 -22.82 -1.02 41.72
CA VAL A 67 -22.60 -2.18 42.60
C VAL A 67 -21.80 -1.78 43.84
N GLY A 68 -20.87 -0.82 43.74
CA GLY A 68 -20.12 -0.29 44.86
C GLY A 68 -21.00 0.43 45.89
N GLU A 69 -21.95 1.24 45.43
CA GLU A 69 -22.92 1.95 46.28
C GLU A 69 -23.86 0.96 47.00
N ILE A 70 -24.35 -0.05 46.29
CA ILE A 70 -25.16 -1.13 46.87
C ILE A 70 -24.36 -1.90 47.93
N THR A 71 -23.10 -2.24 47.62
CA THR A 71 -22.23 -2.98 48.54
C THR A 71 -21.92 -2.17 49.80
N GLY A 72 -21.75 -0.84 49.67
CA GLY A 72 -21.62 0.06 50.83
C GLY A 72 -22.87 0.04 51.72
N THR A 73 -24.05 0.10 51.11
CA THR A 73 -25.32 0.00 51.84
C THR A 73 -25.46 -1.35 52.57
N VAL A 74 -25.01 -2.45 51.97
CA VAL A 74 -24.98 -3.78 52.62
C VAL A 74 -24.01 -3.80 53.81
N GLU A 75 -22.84 -3.15 53.70
CA GLU A 75 -21.90 -3.00 54.81
C GLU A 75 -22.53 -2.24 55.99
N ASP A 76 -23.22 -1.12 55.70
CA ASP A 76 -23.92 -0.31 56.71
C ASP A 76 -25.07 -1.10 57.38
N LEU A 77 -25.85 -1.86 56.61
CA LEU A 77 -26.92 -2.72 57.15
C LEU A 77 -26.35 -3.85 58.02
N ALA A 78 -25.20 -4.41 57.65
CA ALA A 78 -24.51 -5.40 58.46
C ALA A 78 -23.99 -4.79 59.78
N GLU A 79 -23.45 -3.57 59.74
CA GLU A 79 -23.04 -2.82 60.94
C GLU A 79 -24.23 -2.57 61.88
N GLN A 80 -25.37 -2.11 61.34
CA GLN A 80 -26.59 -1.89 62.12
C GLN A 80 -27.14 -3.19 62.72
N SER A 81 -27.15 -4.28 61.95
CA SER A 81 -27.58 -5.60 62.41
C SER A 81 -26.68 -6.13 63.52
N ASN A 82 -25.37 -5.88 63.43
CA ASN A 82 -24.40 -6.22 64.48
C ASN A 82 -24.67 -5.44 65.77
N LEU A 83 -24.92 -4.13 65.67
CA LEU A 83 -25.28 -3.29 66.82
C LEU A 83 -26.61 -3.72 67.47
N LEU A 84 -27.63 -4.03 66.66
CA LEU A 84 -28.90 -4.56 67.11
C LEU A 84 -28.74 -5.90 67.84
N ALA A 85 -27.91 -6.80 67.29
CA ALA A 85 -27.60 -8.09 67.91
C ALA A 85 -26.89 -7.93 69.25
N ILE A 86 -25.97 -6.97 69.38
CA ILE A 86 -25.31 -6.66 70.66
C ILE A 86 -26.33 -6.16 71.68
N ASN A 87 -27.21 -5.23 71.30
CA ASN A 87 -28.26 -4.72 72.18
C ASN A 87 -29.22 -5.83 72.62
N ALA A 88 -29.63 -6.71 71.70
CA ALA A 88 -30.47 -7.86 71.99
C ALA A 88 -29.77 -8.86 72.94
N ALA A 89 -28.46 -9.09 72.77
CA ALA A 89 -27.68 -9.95 73.66
C ALA A 89 -27.60 -9.37 75.08
N VAL A 90 -27.46 -8.04 75.22
CA VAL A 90 -27.47 -7.34 76.51
C VAL A 90 -28.82 -7.48 77.20
N GLU A 91 -29.92 -7.23 76.49
CA GLU A 91 -31.26 -7.33 77.08
C GLU A 91 -31.64 -8.78 77.44
N ALA A 92 -31.21 -9.75 76.62
CA ALA A 92 -31.34 -11.17 76.91
C ALA A 92 -30.57 -11.58 78.17
N ALA A 93 -29.36 -11.04 78.39
CA ALA A 93 -28.61 -11.28 79.62
C ALA A 93 -29.31 -10.68 80.85
N LYS A 94 -29.95 -9.52 80.69
CA LYS A 94 -30.70 -8.81 81.73
C LYS A 94 -31.97 -9.56 82.17
N ALA A 95 -32.60 -10.31 81.27
CA ALA A 95 -33.76 -11.17 81.55
C ALA A 95 -33.42 -12.49 82.28
N GLY A 96 -32.13 -12.79 82.51
CA GLY A 96 -31.68 -13.97 83.26
C GLY A 96 -32.03 -15.30 82.58
N GLU A 97 -32.58 -16.25 83.33
CA GLU A 97 -32.98 -17.59 82.83
C GLU A 97 -34.00 -17.52 81.67
N GLN A 98 -34.91 -16.54 81.69
CA GLN A 98 -35.94 -16.38 80.66
C GLN A 98 -35.37 -15.87 79.31
N GLY A 99 -34.18 -15.26 79.33
CA GLY A 99 -33.52 -14.70 78.15
C GLY A 99 -32.55 -15.66 77.43
N ARG A 100 -32.34 -16.88 77.95
CA ARG A 100 -31.35 -17.83 77.40
C ARG A 100 -31.53 -18.11 75.91
N GLY A 101 -32.77 -18.36 75.46
CA GLY A 101 -33.08 -18.61 74.05
C GLY A 101 -32.78 -17.39 73.16
N PHE A 102 -33.15 -16.19 73.62
CA PHE A 102 -32.87 -14.94 72.91
C PHE A 102 -31.37 -14.62 72.84
N SER A 103 -30.59 -14.97 73.87
CA SER A 103 -29.14 -14.77 73.86
C SER A 103 -28.44 -15.59 72.77
N VAL A 104 -28.89 -16.82 72.51
CA VAL A 104 -28.37 -17.67 71.44
C VAL A 104 -28.68 -17.07 70.07
N VAL A 105 -29.94 -16.66 69.85
CA VAL A 105 -30.37 -16.02 68.59
C VAL A 105 -29.60 -14.73 68.34
N ALA A 106 -29.43 -13.88 69.36
CA ALA A 106 -28.67 -12.64 69.24
C ALA A 106 -27.20 -12.90 68.85
N ARG A 107 -26.58 -13.96 69.37
CA ARG A 107 -25.20 -14.34 69.02
C ARG A 107 -25.09 -14.83 67.58
N GLU A 108 -26.09 -15.54 67.08
CA GLU A 108 -26.14 -15.99 65.69
C GLU A 108 -26.32 -14.83 64.71
N ILE A 109 -27.23 -13.89 65.01
CA ILE A 109 -27.43 -12.67 64.21
C ILE A 109 -26.13 -11.86 64.16
N LYS A 110 -25.43 -11.73 65.30
CA LYS A 110 -24.13 -11.06 65.36
C LYS A 110 -23.12 -11.71 64.40
N SER A 111 -22.98 -13.03 64.46
CA SER A 111 -22.08 -13.79 63.59
C SER A 111 -22.40 -13.60 62.10
N LEU A 112 -23.68 -13.67 61.73
CA LEU A 112 -24.13 -13.44 60.36
C LEU A 112 -23.85 -12.00 59.89
N ALA A 113 -24.06 -11.02 60.77
CA ALA A 113 -23.76 -9.62 60.48
C ALA A 113 -22.25 -9.39 60.24
N GLU A 114 -21.39 -9.98 61.07
CA GLU A 114 -19.93 -9.92 60.91
C GLU A 114 -19.46 -10.60 59.60
N GLN A 115 -20.05 -11.76 59.25
CA GLN A 115 -19.78 -12.42 57.97
C GLN A 115 -20.26 -11.60 56.75
N SER A 116 -21.44 -10.97 56.86
CA SER A 116 -21.97 -10.09 55.81
C SER A 116 -21.06 -8.89 55.58
N LYS A 117 -20.61 -8.24 56.68
CA LYS A 117 -19.64 -7.13 56.62
C LYS A 117 -18.32 -7.53 55.97
N GLN A 118 -17.79 -8.71 56.31
CA GLN A 118 -16.56 -9.20 55.70
C GLN A 118 -16.73 -9.47 54.19
N SER A 119 -17.86 -10.06 53.80
CA SER A 119 -18.18 -10.32 52.39
C SER A 119 -18.35 -9.03 51.60
N ALA A 120 -19.01 -8.01 52.17
CA ALA A 120 -19.13 -6.69 51.55
C ALA A 120 -17.76 -6.04 51.29
N LYS A 121 -16.82 -6.15 52.25
CA LYS A 121 -15.44 -5.68 52.07
C LYS A 121 -14.68 -6.41 50.97
N GLU A 122 -14.87 -7.72 50.86
CA GLU A 122 -14.30 -8.55 49.79
C GLU A 122 -14.79 -8.07 48.41
N VAL A 123 -16.10 -7.83 48.29
CA VAL A 123 -16.72 -7.29 47.06
C VAL A 123 -16.18 -5.89 46.75
N GLN A 124 -16.09 -4.98 47.72
CA GLN A 124 -15.47 -3.66 47.50
C GLN A 124 -14.01 -3.75 47.02
N ARG A 125 -13.23 -4.73 47.53
CA ARG A 125 -11.86 -4.97 47.05
C ARG A 125 -11.89 -5.37 45.57
N ILE A 126 -12.73 -6.32 45.19
CA ILE A 126 -12.87 -6.79 43.80
C ILE A 126 -13.30 -5.63 42.88
N LEU A 127 -14.27 -4.80 43.29
CA LEU A 127 -14.70 -3.64 42.51
C LEU A 127 -13.58 -2.60 42.31
N ARG A 128 -12.73 -2.39 43.31
CA ARG A 128 -11.53 -1.54 43.17
C ARG A 128 -10.55 -2.09 42.15
N ASP A 129 -10.33 -3.41 42.17
CA ASP A 129 -9.44 -4.08 41.22
C ASP A 129 -10.01 -4.02 39.79
N ILE A 130 -11.33 -4.21 39.63
CA ILE A 130 -12.03 -3.99 38.36
C ILE A 130 -11.82 -2.57 37.87
N ARG A 131 -12.12 -1.54 38.68
CA ARG A 131 -11.94 -0.13 38.27
C ARG A 131 -10.51 0.18 37.81
N LYS A 132 -9.49 -0.36 38.48
CA LYS A 132 -8.09 -0.22 38.05
C LYS A 132 -7.86 -0.85 36.69
N ALA A 133 -8.35 -2.07 36.46
CA ALA A 133 -8.23 -2.76 35.18
C ALA A 133 -8.98 -2.03 34.05
N THR A 134 -10.17 -1.51 34.34
CA THR A 134 -10.98 -0.73 33.40
C THR A 134 -10.25 0.56 33.01
N SER A 135 -9.70 1.31 33.97
CA SER A 135 -8.91 2.52 33.71
C SER A 135 -7.63 2.23 32.90
N ALA A 136 -6.92 1.15 33.21
CA ALA A 136 -5.77 0.71 32.41
C ALA A 136 -6.17 0.38 30.97
N SER A 137 -7.33 -0.25 30.78
CA SER A 137 -7.84 -0.61 29.46
C SER A 137 -8.21 0.62 28.63
N VAL A 138 -8.78 1.67 29.23
CA VAL A 138 -9.02 2.96 28.56
C VAL A 138 -7.71 3.54 28.00
N MET A 139 -6.65 3.56 28.81
CA MET A 139 -5.35 4.10 28.36
C MET A 139 -4.79 3.33 27.16
N VAL A 140 -4.91 2.00 27.16
CA VAL A 140 -4.47 1.16 26.02
C VAL A 140 -5.28 1.46 24.76
N ILE A 141 -6.59 1.68 24.91
CA ILE A 141 -7.47 2.01 23.79
C ILE A 141 -7.16 3.40 23.23
N GLU A 142 -6.92 4.40 24.08
CA GLU A 142 -6.50 5.73 23.64
C GLU A 142 -5.16 5.69 22.88
N GLN A 143 -4.19 4.93 23.39
CA GLN A 143 -2.92 4.72 22.71
C GLN A 143 -3.11 4.00 21.37
N GLY A 144 -3.97 2.98 21.33
CA GLY A 144 -4.33 2.27 20.10
C GLY A 144 -4.99 3.18 19.07
N SER A 145 -5.92 4.04 19.49
CA SER A 145 -6.61 4.99 18.62
C SER A 145 -5.63 6.00 18.01
N LYS A 146 -4.74 6.56 18.83
CA LYS A 146 -3.64 7.44 18.35
C LYS A 146 -2.71 6.72 17.38
N ALA A 147 -2.38 5.46 17.63
CA ALA A 147 -1.53 4.69 16.73
C ALA A 147 -2.18 4.45 15.36
N VAL A 148 -3.50 4.21 15.32
CA VAL A 148 -4.26 4.10 14.07
C VAL A 148 -4.34 5.43 13.32
N GLU A 149 -4.54 6.54 14.03
CA GLU A 149 -4.55 7.87 13.44
C GLU A 149 -3.17 8.23 12.85
N GLN A 150 -2.09 7.99 13.59
CA GLN A 150 -0.73 8.21 13.11
C GLN A 150 -0.43 7.31 11.89
N TRP A 151 -0.83 6.05 11.94
CA TRP A 151 -0.69 5.14 10.81
C TRP A 151 -1.39 5.67 9.55
N ALA A 152 -2.59 6.26 9.69
CA ALA A 152 -3.31 6.83 8.56
C ALA A 152 -2.56 8.01 7.91
N VAL A 153 -1.87 8.83 8.72
CA VAL A 153 -1.00 9.91 8.24
C VAL A 153 0.24 9.33 7.54
N ASP A 154 0.91 8.37 8.17
CA ASP A 154 2.14 7.75 7.67
C ASP A 154 1.91 6.92 6.39
N ALA A 155 0.68 6.48 6.14
CA ALA A 155 0.30 5.75 4.93
C ALA A 155 0.08 6.67 3.71
N VAL A 156 -0.08 7.99 3.88
CA VAL A 156 -0.31 8.93 2.76
C VAL A 156 0.85 8.94 1.74
N PRO A 157 2.14 9.02 2.15
CA PRO A 157 3.26 9.01 1.21
C PRO A 157 3.39 7.69 0.42
N SER A 158 2.95 6.55 0.99
CA SER A 158 2.91 5.27 0.29
C SER A 158 1.94 5.34 -0.90
N LYS A 159 0.75 5.89 -0.68
CA LYS A 159 -0.26 6.06 -1.72
C LYS A 159 0.21 6.95 -2.86
N GLU A 160 0.84 8.07 -2.52
CA GLU A 160 1.44 8.97 -3.50
C GLU A 160 2.56 8.28 -4.28
N SER A 161 3.40 7.48 -3.60
CA SER A 161 4.48 6.72 -4.25
C SER A 161 3.94 5.70 -5.25
N ILE A 162 2.88 4.96 -4.91
CA ILE A 162 2.23 4.01 -5.82
C ILE A 162 1.62 4.75 -7.02
N GLN A 163 0.98 5.91 -6.81
CA GLN A 163 0.45 6.73 -7.91
C GLN A 163 1.55 7.22 -8.85
N ASN A 164 2.64 7.76 -8.29
CA ASN A 164 3.79 8.23 -9.04
C ASN A 164 4.46 7.11 -9.86
N LEU A 165 4.63 5.93 -9.25
CA LEU A 165 5.19 4.78 -9.95
C LEU A 165 4.26 4.26 -11.04
N THR A 166 2.94 4.26 -10.80
CA THR A 166 1.95 3.93 -11.83
C THR A 166 2.09 4.87 -13.04
N ALA A 167 2.17 6.18 -12.82
CA ALA A 167 2.35 7.16 -13.88
C ALA A 167 3.67 6.92 -14.66
N ARG A 168 4.76 6.63 -13.96
CA ARG A 168 6.06 6.31 -14.58
C ARG A 168 6.00 5.06 -15.46
N PHE A 169 5.32 4.00 -15.02
CA PHE A 169 5.17 2.81 -15.85
C PHE A 169 4.27 3.04 -17.07
N VAL A 170 3.19 3.82 -16.93
CA VAL A 170 2.37 4.24 -18.08
C VAL A 170 3.23 5.00 -19.10
N GLN A 171 4.02 5.97 -18.63
CA GLN A 171 4.94 6.72 -19.48
C GLN A 171 5.97 5.82 -20.15
N SER A 172 6.56 4.87 -19.42
CA SER A 172 7.53 3.92 -19.97
C SER A 172 6.93 3.03 -21.07
N ALA A 173 5.68 2.57 -20.89
CA ALA A 173 4.98 1.80 -21.90
C ALA A 173 4.68 2.63 -23.15
N GLN A 174 4.30 3.90 -22.98
CA GLN A 174 4.07 4.83 -24.08
C GLN A 174 5.37 5.15 -24.84
N SER A 175 6.46 5.43 -24.14
CA SER A 175 7.77 5.66 -24.75
C SER A 175 8.24 4.42 -25.53
N ALA A 176 8.04 3.22 -24.99
CA ALA A 176 8.33 2.00 -25.72
C ALA A 176 7.49 1.89 -27.02
N ALA A 177 6.19 2.17 -26.96
CA ALA A 177 5.35 2.18 -28.17
C ALA A 177 5.83 3.19 -29.23
N GLN A 178 6.25 4.39 -28.80
CA GLN A 178 6.81 5.42 -29.70
C GLN A 178 8.14 4.99 -30.32
N ILE A 179 9.05 4.39 -29.55
CA ILE A 179 10.31 3.87 -30.07
C ILE A 179 10.06 2.76 -31.09
N ALA A 180 9.11 1.85 -30.81
CA ALA A 180 8.75 0.79 -31.74
C ALA A 180 8.22 1.34 -33.08
N ALA A 181 7.38 2.38 -33.02
CA ALA A 181 6.87 3.05 -34.22
C ALA A 181 8.00 3.72 -35.02
N ALA A 182 8.85 4.52 -34.37
CA ALA A 182 9.99 5.17 -35.00
C ALA A 182 10.98 4.17 -35.61
N ASN A 183 11.17 3.01 -34.96
CA ASN A 183 12.03 1.95 -35.45
C ASN A 183 11.47 1.25 -36.71
N ASN A 184 10.14 1.12 -36.81
CA ASN A 184 9.50 0.64 -38.03
C ASN A 184 9.65 1.65 -39.20
N GLU A 185 9.53 2.95 -38.92
CA GLU A 185 9.79 3.99 -39.91
C GLU A 185 11.24 3.98 -40.39
N LEU A 186 12.19 3.79 -39.47
CA LEU A 186 13.62 3.66 -39.78
C LEU A 186 13.90 2.47 -40.70
N LEU A 187 13.29 1.32 -40.45
CA LEU A 187 13.42 0.14 -41.32
C LEU A 187 12.87 0.41 -42.72
N SER A 188 11.70 1.03 -42.83
CA SER A 188 11.12 1.45 -44.11
C SER A 188 12.03 2.44 -44.86
N GLY A 189 12.61 3.41 -44.14
CA GLY A 189 13.59 4.34 -44.71
C GLY A 189 14.86 3.64 -45.20
N MET A 190 15.32 2.60 -44.52
CA MET A 190 16.46 1.79 -44.97
C MET A 190 16.15 1.05 -46.27
N ASP A 191 14.93 0.52 -46.46
CA ASP A 191 14.54 -0.10 -47.72
C ASP A 191 14.57 0.91 -48.89
N GLN A 192 14.13 2.15 -48.65
CA GLN A 192 14.20 3.23 -49.63
C GLN A 192 15.65 3.61 -49.98
N VAL A 193 16.53 3.70 -48.98
CA VAL A 193 17.97 3.94 -49.20
C VAL A 193 18.59 2.80 -50.01
N ALA A 194 18.18 1.55 -49.77
CA ALA A 194 18.69 0.39 -50.50
C ALA A 194 18.34 0.51 -52.00
N GLN A 195 17.10 0.88 -52.30
CA GLN A 195 16.63 1.09 -53.66
C GLN A 195 17.34 2.26 -54.36
N ALA A 196 17.57 3.36 -53.64
CA ALA A 196 18.32 4.50 -54.17
C ALA A 196 19.77 4.13 -54.49
N MET A 197 20.43 3.35 -53.62
CA MET A 197 21.80 2.87 -53.84
C MET A 197 21.89 1.93 -55.05
N GLU A 198 20.91 1.06 -55.24
CA GLU A 198 20.82 0.19 -56.43
C GLU A 198 20.65 1.01 -57.73
N SER A 199 19.83 2.05 -57.68
CA SER A 199 19.64 2.98 -58.80
C SER A 199 20.93 3.75 -59.13
N ILE A 200 21.66 4.21 -58.10
CA ILE A 200 22.97 4.87 -58.26
C ILE A 200 24.00 3.91 -58.86
N ARG A 201 24.03 2.65 -58.42
CA ARG A 201 24.91 1.63 -58.99
C ARG A 201 24.63 1.45 -60.48
N THR A 202 23.36 1.28 -60.85
CA THR A 202 22.94 1.12 -62.25
C THR A 202 23.32 2.32 -63.11
N ALA A 203 23.09 3.54 -62.61
CA ALA A 203 23.49 4.78 -63.31
C ALA A 203 25.02 4.89 -63.43
N GLY A 204 25.77 4.46 -62.41
CA GLY A 204 27.22 4.39 -62.44
C GLY A 204 27.74 3.44 -63.52
N GLU A 205 27.16 2.25 -63.63
CA GLU A 205 27.48 1.27 -64.68
C GLU A 205 27.19 1.82 -66.09
N GLN A 206 26.05 2.48 -66.26
CA GLN A 206 25.68 3.16 -67.51
C GLN A 206 26.67 4.26 -67.87
N ASN A 207 27.07 5.09 -66.90
CA ASN A 207 28.07 6.15 -67.13
C ASN A 207 29.42 5.59 -67.57
N VAL A 208 29.86 4.47 -66.97
CA VAL A 208 31.10 3.80 -67.39
C VAL A 208 30.99 3.28 -68.83
N ALA A 209 29.85 2.71 -69.21
CA ALA A 209 29.61 2.28 -70.59
C ALA A 209 29.63 3.47 -71.57
N MET A 210 28.93 4.55 -71.24
CA MET A 210 28.92 5.78 -72.05
C MET A 210 30.31 6.40 -72.18
N MET A 211 31.15 6.36 -71.14
CA MET A 211 32.53 6.83 -71.22
C MET A 211 33.36 6.00 -72.21
N LYS A 212 33.16 4.68 -72.27
CA LYS A 212 33.83 3.81 -73.27
C LYS A 212 33.39 4.15 -74.69
N ASP A 213 32.10 4.38 -74.90
CA ASP A 213 31.57 4.78 -76.22
C ASP A 213 32.13 6.15 -76.64
N LEU A 214 32.22 7.11 -75.71
CA LEU A 214 32.81 8.42 -75.96
C LEU A 214 34.32 8.35 -76.26
N GLU A 215 35.04 7.47 -75.56
CA GLU A 215 36.46 7.20 -75.84
C GLU A 215 36.63 6.66 -77.26
N SER A 216 35.82 5.68 -77.65
CA SER A 216 35.80 5.13 -79.03
C SER A 216 35.52 6.23 -80.05
N ALA A 217 34.45 7.01 -79.86
CA ALA A 217 34.11 8.12 -80.76
C ALA A 217 35.23 9.17 -80.85
N SER A 218 35.95 9.43 -79.75
CA SER A 218 37.11 10.33 -79.74
C SER A 218 38.31 9.76 -80.49
N VAL A 219 38.50 8.43 -80.50
CA VAL A 219 39.49 7.75 -81.35
C VAL A 219 39.10 7.89 -82.83
N ASP A 220 37.85 7.60 -83.18
CA ASP A 220 37.35 7.69 -84.56
C ASP A 220 37.45 9.11 -85.12
N LEU A 221 37.10 10.14 -84.32
CA LEU A 221 37.26 11.54 -84.72
C LEU A 221 38.71 11.93 -84.94
N ARG A 222 39.65 11.41 -84.13
CA ARG A 222 41.09 11.65 -84.32
C ARG A 222 41.59 11.00 -85.62
N GLU A 223 41.11 9.80 -85.94
CA GLU A 223 41.44 9.12 -87.19
C GLU A 223 40.89 9.88 -88.40
N MET A 224 39.62 10.30 -88.35
CA MET A 224 39.00 11.08 -89.42
C MET A 224 39.70 12.43 -89.63
N GLY A 225 40.10 13.10 -88.54
CA GLY A 225 40.93 14.32 -88.60
C GLY A 225 42.29 14.11 -89.27
N ARG A 226 42.97 12.99 -88.98
CA ARG A 226 44.23 12.61 -89.68
C ARG A 226 44.01 12.36 -91.16
N ASN A 227 42.96 11.63 -91.51
CA ASN A 227 42.63 11.33 -92.90
C ASN A 227 42.32 12.60 -93.71
N LEU A 228 41.57 13.55 -93.13
CA LEU A 228 41.32 14.85 -93.74
C LEU A 228 42.59 15.68 -93.90
N SER A 229 43.47 15.70 -92.89
CA SER A 229 44.76 16.40 -92.98
C SER A 229 45.63 15.85 -94.12
N GLN A 230 45.71 14.53 -94.25
CA GLN A 230 46.42 13.87 -95.36
C GLN A 230 45.79 14.21 -96.72
N LEU A 231 44.46 14.25 -96.81
CA LEU A 231 43.76 14.61 -98.04
C LEU A 231 44.09 16.05 -98.45
N VAL A 232 44.05 17.01 -97.52
CA VAL A 232 44.38 18.41 -97.78
C VAL A 232 45.86 18.58 -98.19
N GLU A 233 46.81 17.88 -97.56
CA GLU A 233 48.21 17.89 -98.00
C GLU A 233 48.38 17.40 -99.44
N ARG A 234 47.62 16.36 -99.82
CA ARG A 234 47.67 15.79 -101.18
C ARG A 234 47.14 16.74 -102.26
N TYR A 235 46.19 17.62 -101.92
CA TYR A 235 45.61 18.64 -102.81
C TYR A 235 46.34 19.99 -102.76
N ARG A 236 47.43 20.12 -101.99
CA ARG A 236 48.23 21.35 -101.85
C ARG A 236 49.49 21.36 -102.74
N LEU A 237 49.57 20.45 -103.71
CA LEU A 237 50.52 20.42 -104.84
C LEU A 237 49.91 21.09 -106.08
#